data_AF-A0A3D4ZWZ3-F1
#
_entry.id   AF-A0A3D4ZWZ3-F1
#
_cell.length_a   1.000
_cell.length_b   1.000
_cell.length_c   1.000
_cell.angle_alpha   90.00
_cell.angle_beta   90.00
_cell.angle_gamma   90.00
#
_symmetry.space_group_name_H-M   'P 1'
#
loop_
_entity.id
_entity.type
_entity.pdbx_description
1 polymer ?
#
loop_
_entity_poly.entity_id
_entity_poly.type
_entity_poly.pdbx_seq_one_letter_code
_entity_poly.pdbx_strand_id
1 'polypeptide(L)'
;MSTGAVEGNARTLYVSKLGDGSDGLTWATAFRSIQDALSAVPDAEGGRRVVVRPDTYFEANLFPAHRGAAGAYNELIGDVDGRYGSGRTGRVVIDSGDSAQQGFKSYDWWGPIRAYDHGWSPQHTEPTFSAIGWDRWAFRNLYVTGGDGGLFFDGTDHVEPFSVLVEDCVSIGRAFGGGVASVLSRPEEPITFRRCKLWALDWWGDTAAAYLRVENETMPSEPDVLLEDCTMVSPVCALKAGNYGFHTFTRVHVNRCVLIALNFSQPHGTPSPGIIQSVQEGKLLHVDLQDSTLMGYQVFGVLVDTETSHDIGYSTKGDVRAYVQFQQGVPTGMHRLGGWPVEAFEAVALPCPASPSRYVSRELVMRDMCEVTPFIWRERLCLLECHRPASGGAISEHYLALTDADTGEEFARLAEGYGLACTLVEGETIHVFASRWEDGTWRDVTVFRSENLTDWRQEVVIRGESEGLFNTSVCKGPDGFVMAYESNDATYPPFTIKLATSADLESWEKLPEGTFGIDRYAACPCIRYAEGYYYLMYLEHRAPRHYFETYIARSSDLLHWEWSTANPILSPEGLDEGINASDPDIVEWRGETILYFCVGDQLTWANVKRVTWPGPLTEFLQSWFTEPGVPTR
;
A
#
# COMPACT_ATOMS: atom_id res chain seq x y z
N MET A 1 -27.86 -32.52 30.79
CA MET A 1 -26.62 -33.03 30.18
C MET A 1 -26.12 -31.92 29.28
N SER A 2 -25.04 -31.27 29.71
CA SER A 2 -24.43 -30.13 29.01
C SER A 2 -23.78 -30.61 27.73
N THR A 3 -24.22 -30.08 26.60
CA THR A 3 -23.53 -30.19 25.31
C THR A 3 -22.33 -29.25 25.35
N GLY A 4 -21.17 -29.81 25.71
CA GLY A 4 -19.90 -29.11 25.59
C GLY A 4 -19.64 -28.77 24.13
N ALA A 5 -19.68 -27.48 23.80
CA ALA A 5 -19.09 -26.96 22.59
C ALA A 5 -17.57 -27.11 22.74
N VAL A 6 -16.96 -27.86 21.83
CA VAL A 6 -15.53 -27.81 21.61
C VAL A 6 -15.27 -26.48 20.91
N GLU A 7 -14.91 -25.44 21.68
CA GLU A 7 -14.39 -24.19 21.12
C GLU A 7 -13.10 -24.53 20.36
N GLY A 8 -13.17 -24.43 19.04
CA GLY A 8 -12.06 -24.69 18.15
C GLY A 8 -10.95 -23.69 18.41
N ASN A 9 -9.79 -24.21 18.82
CA ASN A 9 -8.58 -23.47 19.09
C ASN A 9 -7.99 -22.91 17.77
N ALA A 10 -8.61 -21.89 17.20
CA ALA A 10 -8.17 -21.30 15.95
C ALA A 10 -6.75 -20.77 16.12
N ARG A 11 -5.82 -21.30 15.32
CA ARG A 11 -4.41 -20.91 15.36
C ARG A 11 -4.14 -19.69 14.49
N THR A 12 -5.10 -19.26 13.67
CA THR A 12 -4.91 -18.19 12.69
C THR A 12 -6.12 -17.26 12.68
N LEU A 13 -5.83 -15.97 12.77
CA LEU A 13 -6.77 -14.86 12.63
C LEU A 13 -6.39 -14.06 11.39
N TYR A 14 -7.38 -13.64 10.62
CA TYR A 14 -7.20 -12.88 9.38
C TYR A 14 -7.58 -11.42 9.57
N VAL A 15 -6.84 -10.53 8.92
CA VAL A 15 -7.08 -9.08 8.92
C VAL A 15 -7.25 -8.60 7.48
N SER A 16 -8.42 -8.05 7.16
CA SER A 16 -8.76 -7.52 5.84
C SER A 16 -9.84 -6.46 5.96
N LYS A 17 -9.67 -5.33 5.27
CA LYS A 17 -10.73 -4.31 5.14
C LYS A 17 -11.99 -4.82 4.43
N LEU A 18 -11.87 -5.92 3.67
CA LEU A 18 -12.98 -6.59 3.01
C LEU A 18 -13.76 -7.53 3.94
N GLY A 19 -13.21 -7.85 5.11
CA GLY A 19 -13.85 -8.72 6.08
C GLY A 19 -15.08 -8.07 6.72
N ASP A 20 -15.97 -8.91 7.23
CA ASP A 20 -17.15 -8.43 7.96
C ASP A 20 -16.84 -7.93 9.39
N GLY A 21 -15.66 -8.28 9.92
CA GLY A 21 -15.18 -7.87 11.24
C GLY A 21 -15.69 -8.73 12.41
N SER A 22 -16.22 -9.93 12.17
CA SER A 22 -16.88 -10.73 13.21
C SER A 22 -15.94 -11.54 14.10
N ASP A 23 -15.17 -12.49 13.55
CA ASP A 23 -14.37 -13.44 14.34
C ASP A 23 -12.92 -13.65 13.86
N GLY A 24 -12.58 -13.17 12.65
CA GLY A 24 -11.25 -13.32 12.09
C GLY A 24 -10.90 -14.74 11.62
N LEU A 25 -11.81 -15.71 11.63
CA LEU A 25 -11.49 -17.12 11.35
C LEU A 25 -11.34 -17.45 9.86
N THR A 26 -11.85 -16.58 8.99
CA THR A 26 -11.76 -16.68 7.53
C THR A 26 -11.49 -15.31 6.93
N TRP A 27 -11.13 -15.23 5.64
CA TRP A 27 -11.02 -13.94 4.96
C TRP A 27 -12.35 -13.18 4.88
N ALA A 28 -13.48 -13.89 4.81
CA ALA A 28 -14.81 -13.30 4.83
C ALA A 28 -15.16 -12.71 6.20
N THR A 29 -14.78 -13.40 7.27
CA THR A 29 -15.00 -12.97 8.66
C THR A 29 -13.84 -12.19 9.27
N ALA A 30 -12.85 -11.82 8.44
CA ALA A 30 -11.61 -11.18 8.85
C ALA A 30 -11.86 -9.90 9.68
N PHE A 31 -11.01 -9.66 10.67
CA PHE A 31 -10.99 -8.39 11.39
C PHE A 31 -10.62 -7.25 10.44
N ARG A 32 -11.14 -6.06 10.70
CA ARG A 32 -10.88 -4.87 9.84
C ARG A 32 -9.65 -4.09 10.27
N SER A 33 -9.18 -4.31 11.48
CA SER A 33 -7.98 -3.71 12.04
C SER A 33 -7.03 -4.79 12.54
N ILE A 34 -5.74 -4.47 12.56
CA ILE A 34 -4.71 -5.32 13.14
C ILE A 34 -4.90 -5.39 14.66
N GLN A 35 -5.24 -4.26 15.30
CA GLN A 35 -5.47 -4.23 16.75
C GLN A 35 -6.59 -5.17 17.20
N ASP A 36 -7.70 -5.27 16.47
CA ASP A 36 -8.79 -6.19 16.84
C ASP A 36 -8.32 -7.65 16.83
N ALA A 37 -7.55 -8.05 15.80
CA ALA A 37 -6.99 -9.39 15.72
C ALA A 37 -5.96 -9.68 16.82
N LEU A 38 -5.10 -8.70 17.14
CA LEU A 38 -4.16 -8.79 18.26
C LEU A 38 -4.87 -8.92 19.61
N SER A 39 -6.03 -8.29 19.76
CA SER A 39 -6.86 -8.33 20.97
C SER A 39 -7.64 -9.65 21.09
N ALA A 40 -7.91 -10.32 19.96
CA ALA A 40 -8.64 -11.58 19.89
C ALA A 40 -7.76 -12.82 20.10
N VAL A 41 -6.44 -12.66 20.28
CA VAL A 41 -5.56 -13.74 20.74
C VAL A 41 -6.06 -14.21 22.12
N PRO A 42 -6.35 -15.52 22.33
CA PRO A 42 -7.15 -15.95 23.49
C PRO A 42 -6.32 -16.24 24.77
N ASP A 43 -5.03 -16.51 24.62
CA ASP A 43 -4.18 -16.98 25.70
C ASP A 43 -2.69 -16.74 25.41
N ALA A 44 -1.85 -16.99 26.43
CA ALA A 44 -0.41 -16.90 26.38
C ALA A 44 0.29 -18.25 26.12
N GLU A 45 -0.40 -19.23 25.50
CA GLU A 45 0.21 -20.52 25.14
C GLU A 45 1.11 -20.43 23.91
N GLY A 46 1.04 -19.32 23.18
CA GLY A 46 1.83 -19.09 21.98
C GLY A 46 1.31 -19.81 20.72
N GLY A 47 2.07 -19.73 19.63
CA GLY A 47 1.75 -20.44 18.38
C GLY A 47 0.53 -19.92 17.62
N ARG A 48 0.11 -18.68 17.89
CA ARG A 48 -0.99 -17.99 17.18
C ARG A 48 -0.44 -17.23 15.98
N ARG A 49 -1.26 -17.07 14.94
CA ARG A 49 -0.93 -16.27 13.75
C ARG A 49 -1.98 -15.21 13.52
N VAL A 50 -1.55 -13.99 13.26
CA VAL A 50 -2.36 -12.91 12.69
C VAL A 50 -1.85 -12.67 11.27
N VAL A 51 -2.67 -12.94 10.28
CA VAL A 51 -2.32 -12.83 8.86
C VAL A 51 -3.05 -11.66 8.24
N VAL A 52 -2.31 -10.74 7.63
CA VAL A 52 -2.81 -9.45 7.15
C VAL A 52 -2.80 -9.43 5.62
N ARG A 53 -3.94 -9.08 5.01
CA ARG A 53 -4.08 -8.90 3.55
C ARG A 53 -3.28 -7.67 3.08
N PRO A 54 -2.65 -7.69 1.89
CA PRO A 54 -2.02 -6.50 1.30
C PRO A 54 -2.97 -5.30 1.20
N ASP A 55 -2.67 -4.27 1.98
CA ASP A 55 -3.36 -2.97 2.04
C ASP A 55 -2.50 -1.97 2.84
N THR A 56 -3.01 -0.75 3.01
CA THR A 56 -2.48 0.25 3.94
C THR A 56 -3.40 0.39 5.15
N TYR A 57 -2.89 0.05 6.32
CA TYR A 57 -3.58 0.11 7.61
C TYR A 57 -3.05 1.32 8.37
N PHE A 58 -3.90 2.33 8.57
CA PHE A 58 -3.58 3.51 9.37
C PHE A 58 -3.80 3.19 10.84
N GLU A 59 -2.80 2.58 11.47
CA GLU A 59 -2.84 2.14 12.86
C GLU A 59 -1.52 2.49 13.55
N ALA A 60 -1.62 2.87 14.82
CA ALA A 60 -0.50 3.19 15.68
C ALA A 60 -0.76 2.62 17.08
N ASN A 61 0.30 2.48 17.86
CA ASN A 61 0.32 2.00 19.23
C ASN A 61 -0.38 0.65 19.36
N LEU A 62 0.02 -0.30 18.51
CA LEU A 62 -0.46 -1.67 18.54
C LEU A 62 0.10 -2.41 19.76
N PHE A 63 -0.73 -3.27 20.35
CA PHE A 63 -0.34 -4.15 21.45
C PHE A 63 -1.16 -5.45 21.44
N PRO A 64 -0.53 -6.61 21.71
CA PRO A 64 -1.24 -7.89 21.80
C PRO A 64 -1.91 -8.07 23.15
N ALA A 65 -3.00 -8.84 23.19
CA ALA A 65 -3.61 -9.28 24.44
C ALA A 65 -2.69 -10.22 25.24
N HIS A 66 -1.88 -11.03 24.54
CA HIS A 66 -0.99 -12.00 25.16
C HIS A 66 0.36 -12.12 24.44
N ARG A 67 1.41 -12.34 25.23
CA ARG A 67 2.74 -12.73 24.77
C ARG A 67 2.74 -14.16 24.18
N GLY A 68 3.80 -14.49 23.44
CA GLY A 68 4.05 -15.87 23.02
C GLY A 68 4.60 -16.75 24.16
N ALA A 69 4.92 -18.00 23.82
CA ALA A 69 5.50 -18.97 24.76
C ALA A 69 6.84 -19.52 24.23
N ALA A 70 7.66 -20.03 25.14
CA ALA A 70 8.96 -20.60 24.78
C ALA A 70 8.79 -21.73 23.74
N GLY A 71 9.50 -21.61 22.62
CA GLY A 71 9.37 -22.54 21.48
C GLY A 71 8.06 -22.45 20.69
N ALA A 72 7.15 -21.53 21.03
CA ALA A 72 5.87 -21.31 20.37
C ALA A 72 5.58 -19.80 20.22
N TYR A 73 6.28 -19.15 19.30
CA TYR A 73 6.11 -17.71 19.06
C TYR A 73 4.73 -17.44 18.46
N ASN A 74 4.11 -16.33 18.86
CA ASN A 74 3.00 -15.76 18.09
C ASN A 74 3.56 -15.08 16.85
N GLU A 75 2.78 -14.97 15.78
CA GLU A 75 3.22 -14.40 14.50
C GLU A 75 2.28 -13.30 14.01
N LEU A 76 2.83 -12.18 13.55
CA LEU A 76 2.15 -11.16 12.76
C LEU A 76 2.76 -11.16 11.34
N ILE A 77 1.96 -11.55 10.35
CA ILE A 77 2.43 -11.92 9.02
C ILE A 77 1.68 -11.12 7.95
N GLY A 78 2.41 -10.47 7.05
CA GLY A 78 1.83 -9.94 5.81
C GLY A 78 1.74 -11.00 4.71
N ASP A 79 0.56 -11.16 4.11
CA ASP A 79 0.32 -12.07 2.96
C ASP A 79 0.77 -11.44 1.63
N VAL A 80 2.03 -11.00 1.57
CA VAL A 80 2.56 -10.17 0.47
C VAL A 80 2.58 -10.87 -0.89
N ASP A 81 2.63 -12.19 -0.91
CA ASP A 81 2.67 -13.04 -2.10
C ASP A 81 1.37 -13.86 -2.30
N GLY A 82 0.33 -13.59 -1.50
CA GLY A 82 -0.97 -14.25 -1.60
C GLY A 82 -1.00 -15.71 -1.14
N ARG A 83 0.10 -16.26 -0.59
CA ARG A 83 0.18 -17.68 -0.18
C ARG A 83 -0.76 -18.05 0.96
N TYR A 84 -1.27 -17.08 1.71
CA TYR A 84 -2.27 -17.30 2.75
C TYR A 84 -3.72 -17.10 2.25
N GLY A 85 -3.91 -16.88 0.94
CA GLY A 85 -5.23 -16.86 0.31
C GLY A 85 -5.96 -15.53 0.42
N SER A 86 -5.27 -14.41 0.68
CA SER A 86 -5.91 -13.08 0.73
C SER A 86 -6.45 -12.60 -0.63
N GLY A 87 -6.11 -13.33 -1.69
CA GLY A 87 -6.46 -13.06 -3.08
C GLY A 87 -5.64 -11.96 -3.73
N ARG A 88 -4.74 -11.28 -2.99
CA ARG A 88 -3.95 -10.15 -3.48
C ARG A 88 -2.46 -10.34 -3.19
N THR A 89 -1.62 -9.84 -4.09
CA THR A 89 -0.18 -9.65 -3.87
C THR A 89 0.11 -8.16 -3.68
N GLY A 90 1.13 -7.83 -2.89
CA GLY A 90 1.52 -6.44 -2.65
C GLY A 90 2.10 -6.21 -1.27
N ARG A 91 2.17 -4.94 -0.84
CA ARG A 91 2.65 -4.59 0.50
C ARG A 91 1.53 -4.65 1.52
N VAL A 92 1.86 -5.12 2.73
CA VAL A 92 1.10 -4.83 3.95
C VAL A 92 1.77 -3.65 4.62
N VAL A 93 1.17 -2.47 4.52
CA VAL A 93 1.70 -1.23 5.09
C VAL A 93 0.97 -0.92 6.39
N ILE A 94 1.70 -0.82 7.49
CA ILE A 94 1.25 -0.27 8.77
C ILE A 94 1.78 1.16 8.83
N ASP A 95 0.89 2.12 8.63
CA ASP A 95 1.19 3.54 8.63
C ASP A 95 0.71 4.16 9.95
N SER A 96 1.66 4.48 10.81
CA SER A 96 1.44 5.15 12.10
C SER A 96 1.49 6.67 11.97
N GLY A 97 1.18 7.22 10.80
CA GLY A 97 0.99 8.65 10.58
C GLY A 97 -0.09 9.27 11.45
N ASP A 98 -0.33 10.56 11.25
CA ASP A 98 -1.41 11.25 11.94
C ASP A 98 -2.77 10.61 11.61
N SER A 99 -3.62 10.42 12.63
CA SER A 99 -4.90 9.74 12.47
C SER A 99 -5.90 10.53 11.63
N ALA A 100 -5.74 11.86 11.54
CA ALA A 100 -6.48 12.70 10.60
C ALA A 100 -5.78 12.81 9.23
N GLN A 101 -4.74 12.00 8.98
CA GLN A 101 -3.97 11.90 7.75
C GLN A 101 -3.35 13.21 7.28
N GLN A 102 -2.86 13.98 8.25
CA GLN A 102 -2.06 15.18 8.00
C GLN A 102 -0.60 14.87 7.64
N GLY A 103 -0.23 13.59 7.61
CA GLY A 103 1.08 13.10 7.21
C GLY A 103 1.85 12.47 8.35
N PHE A 104 3.18 12.57 8.27
CA PHE A 104 4.11 11.91 9.17
C PHE A 104 4.00 12.44 10.62
N LYS A 105 3.76 11.57 11.60
CA LYS A 105 3.58 11.94 13.00
C LYS A 105 4.85 11.68 13.82
N SER A 106 5.74 12.65 13.73
CA SER A 106 7.02 12.73 14.45
C SER A 106 6.81 13.16 15.92
N TYR A 107 6.31 12.25 16.77
CA TYR A 107 6.06 12.53 18.19
C TYR A 107 6.57 11.39 19.06
N ASP A 108 7.41 11.66 20.06
CA ASP A 108 7.99 10.63 20.93
C ASP A 108 6.95 9.58 21.36
N TRP A 109 7.33 8.30 21.23
CA TRP A 109 6.49 7.15 21.58
C TRP A 109 5.18 7.00 20.78
N TRP A 110 5.02 7.76 19.70
CA TRP A 110 4.00 7.50 18.71
C TRP A 110 4.56 6.62 17.60
N GLY A 111 4.18 5.36 17.55
CA GLY A 111 4.67 4.46 16.51
C GLY A 111 3.81 3.22 16.36
N PRO A 112 4.29 2.20 15.64
CA PRO A 112 3.59 0.94 15.43
C PRO A 112 3.42 0.15 16.72
N ILE A 113 4.44 0.16 17.58
CA ILE A 113 4.49 -0.60 18.83
C ILE A 113 4.15 0.35 19.98
N ARG A 114 3.14 0.01 20.77
CA ARG A 114 2.77 0.81 21.95
C ARG A 114 3.83 0.67 23.04
N ALA A 115 4.41 1.79 23.46
CA ALA A 115 5.18 1.94 24.69
C ALA A 115 5.20 3.43 25.07
N TYR A 116 5.19 3.77 26.36
CA TYR A 116 5.42 5.13 26.86
C TYR A 116 5.54 5.15 28.38
N ASP A 117 6.33 6.07 28.94
CA ASP A 117 6.35 6.35 30.37
C ASP A 117 5.39 7.46 30.78
N HIS A 118 4.72 7.22 31.91
CA HIS A 118 3.99 8.25 32.62
C HIS A 118 4.90 9.41 33.02
N GLY A 119 4.50 10.64 32.70
CA GLY A 119 5.17 11.86 33.14
C GLY A 119 6.40 12.26 32.34
N TRP A 120 6.74 11.58 31.25
CA TRP A 120 7.82 11.97 30.34
C TRP A 120 7.66 13.38 29.80
N SER A 121 6.43 13.76 29.46
CA SER A 121 6.08 15.13 29.08
C SER A 121 4.72 15.50 29.70
N PRO A 122 4.35 16.80 29.68
CA PRO A 122 3.03 17.24 30.13
C PRO A 122 1.85 16.56 29.42
N GLN A 123 2.08 15.94 28.26
CA GLN A 123 1.06 15.22 27.48
C GLN A 123 0.98 13.72 27.83
N HIS A 124 2.04 13.13 28.39
CA HIS A 124 2.09 11.72 28.77
C HIS A 124 1.50 11.51 30.18
N THR A 125 0.18 11.69 30.29
CA THR A 125 -0.53 11.60 31.58
C THR A 125 -1.09 10.21 31.87
N GLU A 126 -1.14 9.33 30.88
CA GLU A 126 -1.57 7.94 31.05
C GLU A 126 -0.55 7.12 31.86
N PRO A 127 -0.97 6.03 32.52
CA PRO A 127 -0.03 5.11 33.19
C PRO A 127 0.98 4.53 32.20
N THR A 128 2.22 4.32 32.65
CA THR A 128 3.27 3.71 31.84
C THR A 128 2.79 2.43 31.17
N PHE A 129 3.15 2.27 29.90
CA PHE A 129 2.87 1.07 29.11
C PHE A 129 4.17 0.51 28.54
N SER A 130 4.44 -0.76 28.81
CA SER A 130 5.63 -1.46 28.33
C SER A 130 5.33 -2.32 27.10
N ALA A 131 6.26 -2.35 26.15
CA ALA A 131 6.20 -3.27 25.00
C ALA A 131 6.42 -4.74 25.39
N ILE A 132 6.59 -5.09 26.67
CA ILE A 132 6.86 -6.46 27.14
C ILE A 132 5.79 -7.49 26.71
N GLY A 133 4.56 -7.04 26.41
CA GLY A 133 3.50 -7.88 25.83
C GLY A 133 3.89 -8.52 24.49
N TRP A 134 4.85 -7.94 23.77
CA TRP A 134 5.39 -8.48 22.53
C TRP A 134 6.46 -9.56 22.71
N ASP A 135 6.75 -9.98 23.95
CA ASP A 135 7.68 -11.08 24.19
C ASP A 135 7.26 -12.34 23.42
N ARG A 136 8.22 -12.95 22.73
CA ARG A 136 8.06 -14.11 21.85
C ARG A 136 7.02 -13.92 20.75
N TRP A 137 7.04 -12.75 20.11
CA TRP A 137 6.38 -12.51 18.83
C TRP A 137 7.35 -12.56 17.64
N ALA A 138 6.84 -12.97 16.49
CA ALA A 138 7.53 -12.99 15.21
C ALA A 138 6.80 -12.09 14.20
N PHE A 139 7.50 -11.14 13.61
CA PHE A 139 6.99 -10.22 12.59
C PHE A 139 7.54 -10.62 11.23
N ARG A 140 6.67 -10.73 10.21
CA ARG A 140 7.06 -11.21 8.88
C ARG A 140 6.41 -10.41 7.76
N ASN A 141 7.19 -10.00 6.77
CA ASN A 141 6.70 -9.38 5.53
C ASN A 141 5.87 -8.10 5.74
N LEU A 142 6.24 -7.28 6.71
CA LEU A 142 5.53 -6.03 7.02
C LEU A 142 6.31 -4.82 6.51
N TYR A 143 5.59 -3.79 6.08
CA TYR A 143 6.12 -2.46 5.83
C TYR A 143 5.58 -1.51 6.88
N VAL A 144 6.45 -0.93 7.69
CA VAL A 144 6.06 -0.17 8.88
C VAL A 144 6.66 1.24 8.80
N THR A 145 5.84 2.28 8.97
CA THR A 145 6.24 3.68 8.71
C THR A 145 5.33 4.70 9.43
N GLY A 146 5.60 5.99 9.24
CA GLY A 146 4.67 7.09 9.50
C GLY A 146 4.77 7.71 10.89
N GLY A 147 5.47 7.05 11.82
CA GLY A 147 5.62 7.47 13.21
C GLY A 147 7.06 7.71 13.66
N ASP A 148 7.20 7.94 14.97
CA ASP A 148 8.44 8.17 15.68
C ASP A 148 9.40 6.97 15.65
N GLY A 149 8.89 5.79 15.98
CA GLY A 149 9.59 4.51 15.85
C GLY A 149 9.06 3.69 14.67
N GLY A 150 9.91 2.80 14.16
CA GLY A 150 9.47 1.63 13.38
C GLY A 150 9.09 0.46 14.32
N LEU A 151 9.50 -0.76 13.97
CA LEU A 151 9.46 -1.96 14.80
C LEU A 151 10.51 -1.86 15.94
N PHE A 152 10.19 -1.02 16.91
CA PHE A 152 10.99 -0.75 18.10
C PHE A 152 10.21 -1.15 19.36
N PHE A 153 10.83 -1.94 20.23
CA PHE A 153 10.20 -2.47 21.43
C PHE A 153 10.85 -1.87 22.68
N ASP A 154 10.17 -0.91 23.30
CA ASP A 154 10.64 -0.28 24.54
C ASP A 154 9.96 -0.94 25.76
N GLY A 155 10.78 -1.61 26.57
CA GLY A 155 10.36 -2.23 27.82
C GLY A 155 10.03 -1.23 28.92
N THR A 156 10.32 0.07 28.73
CA THR A 156 10.07 1.15 29.68
C THR A 156 10.66 0.87 31.07
N ASP A 157 9.83 0.75 32.09
CA ASP A 157 10.13 0.39 33.48
C ASP A 157 10.10 -1.13 33.75
N HIS A 158 9.72 -1.94 32.76
CA HIS A 158 9.71 -3.41 32.81
C HIS A 158 10.96 -4.02 32.17
N VAL A 159 12.09 -3.90 32.86
CA VAL A 159 13.35 -4.54 32.48
C VAL A 159 13.28 -6.04 32.78
N GLU A 160 12.71 -6.78 31.83
CA GLU A 160 12.46 -8.23 31.93
C GLU A 160 13.10 -9.00 30.77
N PRO A 161 13.29 -10.33 30.89
CA PRO A 161 13.73 -11.15 29.77
C PRO A 161 12.78 -11.01 28.57
N PHE A 162 13.32 -10.70 27.39
CA PHE A 162 12.56 -10.40 26.17
C PHE A 162 13.19 -11.04 24.93
N SER A 163 12.35 -11.52 24.03
CA SER A 163 12.75 -12.08 22.74
C SER A 163 11.75 -11.67 21.66
N VAL A 164 12.24 -11.28 20.50
CA VAL A 164 11.41 -10.99 19.32
C VAL A 164 12.14 -11.45 18.07
N LEU A 165 11.38 -11.91 17.08
CA LEU A 165 11.88 -12.22 15.75
C LEU A 165 11.28 -11.24 14.76
N VAL A 166 12.10 -10.53 13.98
CA VAL A 166 11.63 -9.65 12.93
C VAL A 166 12.30 -10.08 11.64
N GLU A 167 11.52 -10.57 10.68
CA GLU A 167 12.03 -11.15 9.44
C GLU A 167 11.38 -10.52 8.21
N ASP A 168 12.16 -10.21 7.19
CA ASP A 168 11.65 -9.76 5.88
C ASP A 168 10.80 -8.46 5.97
N CYS A 169 11.11 -7.60 6.94
CA CYS A 169 10.36 -6.37 7.19
C CYS A 169 11.07 -5.11 6.67
N VAL A 170 10.28 -4.15 6.21
CA VAL A 170 10.71 -2.76 6.05
C VAL A 170 10.20 -1.98 7.26
N SER A 171 11.08 -1.26 7.93
CA SER A 171 10.78 -0.59 9.19
C SER A 171 11.43 0.77 9.23
N ILE A 172 10.59 1.81 9.19
CA ILE A 172 10.98 3.20 9.03
C ILE A 172 10.39 3.99 10.21
N GLY A 173 11.25 4.66 10.96
CA GLY A 173 10.84 5.59 12.01
C GLY A 173 11.59 6.90 11.89
N ARG A 174 11.08 7.94 12.53
CA ARG A 174 11.86 9.17 12.73
C ARG A 174 13.13 8.88 13.54
N ALA A 175 12.93 8.44 14.78
CA ALA A 175 13.99 8.19 15.76
C ALA A 175 14.66 6.85 15.48
N PHE A 176 13.88 5.78 15.38
CA PHE A 176 14.41 4.43 15.33
C PHE A 176 13.83 3.65 14.17
N GLY A 177 14.68 3.11 13.30
CA GLY A 177 14.23 2.17 12.27
C GLY A 177 13.76 0.85 12.87
N GLY A 178 14.39 0.40 13.96
CA GLY A 178 13.92 -0.72 14.77
C GLY A 178 14.89 -1.02 15.90
N GLY A 179 14.54 -2.02 16.72
CA GLY A 179 15.39 -2.49 17.81
C GLY A 179 14.63 -2.63 19.12
N VAL A 180 15.36 -2.53 20.23
CA VAL A 180 14.81 -2.75 21.58
C VAL A 180 15.44 -1.80 22.60
N ALA A 181 14.73 -1.52 23.68
CA ALA A 181 15.27 -0.82 24.84
C ALA A 181 14.64 -1.31 26.14
N SER A 182 15.32 -1.11 27.28
CA SER A 182 14.81 -1.51 28.61
C SER A 182 14.44 -2.99 28.71
N VAL A 183 15.28 -3.88 28.18
CA VAL A 183 15.04 -5.33 28.23
C VAL A 183 16.27 -6.10 28.70
N LEU A 184 16.07 -7.35 29.07
CA LEU A 184 17.13 -8.35 29.26
C LEU A 184 17.05 -9.38 28.12
N SER A 185 18.18 -9.76 27.54
CA SER A 185 18.22 -10.74 26.46
C SER A 185 18.12 -12.17 27.01
N ARG A 186 17.75 -13.10 26.12
CA ARG A 186 17.82 -14.55 26.35
C ARG A 186 18.80 -15.17 25.35
N PRO A 187 19.96 -15.69 25.77
CA PRO A 187 20.92 -16.27 24.83
C PRO A 187 20.36 -17.44 24.01
N GLU A 188 19.45 -18.22 24.59
CA GLU A 188 18.78 -19.34 23.93
C GLU A 188 17.65 -18.93 22.96
N GLU A 189 17.16 -17.69 23.10
CA GLU A 189 16.09 -17.10 22.30
C GLU A 189 16.47 -15.65 21.96
N PRO A 190 17.56 -15.42 21.19
CA PRO A 190 18.11 -14.09 21.03
C PRO A 190 17.17 -13.18 20.24
N ILE A 191 17.18 -11.89 20.60
CA ILE A 191 16.45 -10.86 19.85
C ILE A 191 17.04 -10.81 18.44
N THR A 192 16.22 -11.04 17.42
CA THR A 192 16.71 -11.26 16.06
C THR A 192 15.97 -10.40 15.05
N PHE A 193 16.74 -9.66 14.26
CA PHE A 193 16.27 -8.97 13.06
C PHE A 193 16.99 -9.57 11.85
N ARG A 194 16.24 -10.10 10.89
CA ARG A 194 16.77 -10.82 9.74
C ARG A 194 16.16 -10.34 8.42
N ARG A 195 16.98 -10.07 7.40
CA ARG A 195 16.53 -9.60 6.08
C ARG A 195 15.66 -8.33 6.17
N CYS A 196 15.99 -7.43 7.10
CA CYS A 196 15.21 -6.21 7.35
C CYS A 196 15.84 -4.97 6.71
N LYS A 197 15.00 -4.01 6.32
CA LYS A 197 15.40 -2.61 6.06
C LYS A 197 15.02 -1.78 7.28
N LEU A 198 16.02 -1.29 8.03
CA LEU A 198 15.82 -0.47 9.23
C LEU A 198 16.27 0.96 8.95
N TRP A 199 15.35 1.90 9.00
CA TRP A 199 15.58 3.29 8.59
C TRP A 199 15.22 4.27 9.69
N ALA A 200 16.18 5.12 10.07
CA ALA A 200 15.90 6.31 10.85
C ALA A 200 15.94 7.53 9.94
N LEU A 201 14.96 8.42 10.06
CA LEU A 201 14.83 9.60 9.20
C LEU A 201 15.45 10.87 9.80
N ASP A 202 15.85 10.82 11.07
CA ASP A 202 16.31 11.99 11.84
C ASP A 202 17.81 11.91 12.19
N TRP A 203 18.35 13.00 12.71
CA TRP A 203 19.68 13.11 13.34
C TRP A 203 19.61 13.57 14.80
N TRP A 204 18.43 13.93 15.31
CA TRP A 204 18.28 14.48 16.66
C TRP A 204 18.31 13.42 17.76
N GLY A 205 18.94 13.77 18.89
CA GLY A 205 18.93 12.97 20.12
C GLY A 205 19.64 11.63 19.97
N ASP A 206 18.94 10.56 20.30
CA ASP A 206 19.44 9.20 20.34
C ASP A 206 19.06 8.39 19.09
N THR A 207 18.55 9.02 18.04
CA THR A 207 18.16 8.38 16.77
C THR A 207 19.21 7.44 16.16
N ALA A 208 18.77 6.32 15.61
CA ALA A 208 19.59 5.35 14.88
C ALA A 208 18.74 4.41 14.02
N ALA A 209 19.30 3.89 12.93
CA ALA A 209 18.59 2.89 12.12
C ALA A 209 18.27 1.64 12.94
N ALA A 210 19.24 1.09 13.67
CA ALA A 210 19.03 0.11 14.73
C ALA A 210 19.45 0.72 16.08
N TYR A 211 18.53 0.75 17.05
CA TYR A 211 18.79 1.20 18.42
C TYR A 211 18.64 0.03 19.39
N LEU A 212 19.65 -0.21 20.22
CA LEU A 212 19.69 -1.35 21.13
C LEU A 212 20.09 -0.93 22.54
N ARG A 213 19.22 -1.12 23.54
CA ARG A 213 19.58 -0.97 24.95
C ARG A 213 19.15 -2.20 25.74
N VAL A 214 20.11 -3.09 25.98
CA VAL A 214 19.94 -4.26 26.85
C VAL A 214 20.61 -3.96 28.18
N GLU A 215 19.87 -4.18 29.27
CA GLU A 215 20.24 -3.68 30.59
C GLU A 215 21.17 -4.64 31.35
N ASN A 216 22.18 -5.21 30.67
CA ASN A 216 23.13 -6.11 31.34
C ASN A 216 24.05 -5.32 32.29
N GLU A 217 24.32 -5.89 33.46
CA GLU A 217 25.25 -5.32 34.45
C GLU A 217 26.73 -5.46 34.04
N THR A 218 27.04 -6.44 33.18
CA THR A 218 28.39 -6.71 32.67
C THR A 218 28.32 -7.15 31.20
N MET A 219 29.43 -7.02 30.46
CA MET A 219 29.48 -7.42 29.05
C MET A 219 29.14 -8.91 28.91
N PRO A 220 28.06 -9.28 28.19
CA PRO A 220 27.66 -10.67 28.08
C PRO A 220 28.63 -11.47 27.21
N SER A 221 28.76 -12.76 27.52
CA SER A 221 29.63 -13.69 26.78
C SER A 221 29.07 -14.07 25.41
N GLU A 222 27.76 -13.91 25.21
CA GLU A 222 27.05 -14.18 23.98
C GLU A 222 26.35 -12.89 23.51
N PRO A 223 26.08 -12.73 22.20
CA PRO A 223 25.34 -11.59 21.69
C PRO A 223 23.90 -11.53 22.23
N ASP A 224 23.48 -10.35 22.67
CA ASP A 224 22.09 -10.08 23.06
C ASP A 224 21.17 -10.03 21.84
N VAL A 225 21.68 -9.44 20.75
CA VAL A 225 20.93 -9.14 19.53
C VAL A 225 21.66 -9.64 18.29
N LEU A 226 20.91 -10.29 17.41
CA LEU A 226 21.36 -10.75 16.09
C LEU A 226 20.77 -9.86 14.99
N LEU A 227 21.64 -9.26 14.20
CA LEU A 227 21.31 -8.51 12.98
C LEU A 227 21.86 -9.30 11.79
N GLU A 228 20.99 -9.90 10.99
CA GLU A 228 21.37 -10.82 9.91
C GLU A 228 20.80 -10.38 8.57
N ASP A 229 21.64 -10.20 7.55
CA ASP A 229 21.19 -9.80 6.20
C ASP A 229 20.39 -8.47 6.20
N CYS A 230 20.65 -7.59 7.16
CA CYS A 230 19.92 -6.31 7.33
C CYS A 230 20.61 -5.17 6.59
N THR A 231 19.81 -4.19 6.14
CA THR A 231 20.30 -2.88 5.73
C THR A 231 19.82 -1.81 6.70
N MET A 232 20.77 -1.14 7.34
CA MET A 232 20.53 -0.11 8.36
C MET A 232 20.95 1.24 7.82
N VAL A 233 20.00 2.17 7.65
CA VAL A 233 20.23 3.46 7.00
C VAL A 233 19.76 4.60 7.89
N SER A 234 20.64 5.56 8.15
CA SER A 234 20.32 6.75 8.93
C SER A 234 21.15 7.94 8.45
N PRO A 235 20.65 9.18 8.61
CA PRO A 235 21.47 10.38 8.51
C PRO A 235 22.72 10.33 9.40
N VAL A 236 22.61 9.82 10.64
CA VAL A 236 23.64 10.01 11.67
C VAL A 236 24.28 8.73 12.19
N CYS A 237 23.57 7.60 12.24
CA CYS A 237 24.09 6.36 12.85
C CYS A 237 23.32 5.12 12.38
N ALA A 238 24.03 4.11 11.89
CA ALA A 238 23.39 2.85 11.47
C ALA A 238 23.05 1.96 12.67
N LEU A 239 23.95 1.87 13.67
CA LEU A 239 23.75 1.03 14.86
C LEU A 239 24.16 1.80 16.11
N LYS A 240 23.25 1.94 17.06
CA LYS A 240 23.50 2.61 18.33
C LYS A 240 23.15 1.73 19.51
N ALA A 241 23.96 1.78 20.57
CA ALA A 241 23.68 1.11 21.81
C ALA A 241 23.74 2.02 23.05
N GLY A 242 22.88 1.74 24.03
CA GLY A 242 22.76 2.48 25.27
C GLY A 242 21.93 3.77 25.16
N ASN A 243 21.91 4.56 26.24
CA ASN A 243 21.29 5.88 26.26
C ASN A 243 22.04 6.82 27.22
N TYR A 244 21.71 8.12 27.19
CA TYR A 244 22.33 9.13 28.04
C TYR A 244 22.14 8.83 29.53
N GLY A 245 23.22 8.71 30.29
CA GLY A 245 23.21 8.40 31.73
C GLY A 245 23.04 6.92 32.07
N PHE A 246 22.95 6.03 31.08
CA PHE A 246 22.87 4.59 31.29
C PHE A 246 24.26 3.94 31.16
N HIS A 247 24.59 3.05 32.10
CA HIS A 247 25.87 2.35 32.17
C HIS A 247 25.69 0.83 32.06
N THR A 248 24.86 0.40 31.12
CA THR A 248 24.56 -1.01 30.87
C THR A 248 25.24 -1.52 29.61
N PHE A 249 25.51 -2.83 29.58
CA PHE A 249 26.33 -3.45 28.55
C PHE A 249 25.47 -4.14 27.49
N THR A 250 25.82 -3.95 26.22
CA THR A 250 25.14 -4.59 25.09
C THR A 250 26.16 -5.21 24.15
N ARG A 251 25.96 -6.48 23.79
CA ARG A 251 26.73 -7.19 22.77
C ARG A 251 25.86 -7.52 21.57
N VAL A 252 26.34 -7.22 20.37
CA VAL A 252 25.57 -7.34 19.13
C VAL A 252 26.34 -8.18 18.12
N HIS A 253 25.66 -9.09 17.44
CA HIS A 253 26.23 -9.81 16.30
C HIS A 253 25.62 -9.30 15.01
N VAL A 254 26.47 -8.86 14.09
CA VAL A 254 26.13 -8.23 12.82
C VAL A 254 26.69 -9.09 11.70
N ASN A 255 25.82 -9.78 10.96
CA ASN A 255 26.19 -10.81 10.00
C ASN A 255 25.57 -10.52 8.62
N ARG A 256 26.41 -10.35 7.59
CA ARG A 256 25.96 -10.02 6.22
C ARG A 256 25.12 -8.74 6.12
N CYS A 257 25.44 -7.75 6.94
CA CYS A 257 24.69 -6.50 7.00
C CYS A 257 25.35 -5.37 6.19
N VAL A 258 24.53 -4.40 5.80
CA VAL A 258 24.96 -3.12 5.21
C VAL A 258 24.58 -1.99 6.17
N LEU A 259 25.59 -1.30 6.72
CA LEU A 259 25.43 -0.23 7.70
C LEU A 259 25.78 1.11 7.05
N ILE A 260 24.81 2.02 6.94
CA ILE A 260 24.94 3.28 6.20
C ILE A 260 24.58 4.46 7.11
N ALA A 261 25.58 5.24 7.47
CA ALA A 261 25.41 6.60 7.97
C ALA A 261 25.65 7.59 6.80
N LEU A 262 24.61 8.33 6.41
CA LEU A 262 24.64 9.17 5.21
C LEU A 262 25.47 10.46 5.38
N ASN A 263 25.76 10.88 6.62
CA ASN A 263 26.50 12.11 6.91
C ASN A 263 28.02 11.88 6.97
N PHE A 264 28.75 12.41 5.98
CA PHE A 264 30.22 12.38 5.86
C PHE A 264 30.89 13.76 6.13
N SER A 265 30.15 14.74 6.64
CA SER A 265 30.19 16.19 6.29
C SER A 265 31.53 16.98 6.26
N GLN A 266 32.41 16.64 5.31
CA GLN A 266 33.54 17.48 4.82
C GLN A 266 34.60 17.77 5.94
N PRO A 267 35.76 18.40 5.68
CA PRO A 267 36.87 18.46 6.65
C PRO A 267 36.57 19.36 7.86
N HIS A 268 35.73 18.84 8.77
CA HIS A 268 35.25 19.32 10.08
C HIS A 268 33.91 20.11 10.10
N GLY A 269 32.90 19.74 9.31
CA GLY A 269 31.50 20.18 9.51
C GLY A 269 30.87 19.63 10.79
N THR A 270 29.63 19.13 10.74
CA THR A 270 28.98 18.37 11.83
C THR A 270 28.91 16.89 11.46
N PRO A 271 30.04 16.15 11.49
CA PRO A 271 30.08 14.78 11.00
C PRO A 271 29.22 13.85 11.87
N SER A 272 28.80 12.72 11.28
CA SER A 272 28.31 11.60 12.07
C SER A 272 29.39 11.18 13.08
N PRO A 273 29.04 11.03 14.38
CA PRO A 273 29.98 10.55 15.39
C PRO A 273 30.51 9.14 15.11
N GLY A 274 29.81 8.33 14.31
CA GLY A 274 30.23 6.98 13.95
C GLY A 274 29.10 6.20 13.26
N ILE A 275 29.45 5.24 12.42
CA ILE A 275 28.50 4.31 11.82
C ILE A 275 27.88 3.42 12.92
N ILE A 276 28.72 3.01 13.88
CA ILE A 276 28.38 2.28 15.09
C ILE A 276 28.69 3.18 16.29
N GLN A 277 27.73 3.35 17.19
CA GLN A 277 27.86 4.26 18.33
C GLN A 277 27.51 3.60 19.67
N SER A 278 28.32 3.87 20.69
CA SER A 278 27.88 3.76 22.09
C SER A 278 27.45 5.15 22.58
N VAL A 279 26.37 5.26 23.35
CA VAL A 279 25.88 6.57 23.80
C VAL A 279 26.77 7.13 24.92
N GLN A 280 26.94 6.38 26.02
CA GLN A 280 27.59 6.88 27.23
C GLN A 280 29.12 6.70 27.22
N GLU A 281 29.61 5.46 27.24
CA GLU A 281 31.04 5.10 27.25
C GLU A 281 31.32 3.97 26.25
N GLY A 282 32.53 3.93 25.66
CA GLY A 282 32.88 2.92 24.65
C GLY A 282 32.79 1.47 25.16
N LYS A 283 33.29 1.19 26.37
CA LYS A 283 33.32 -0.16 26.97
C LYS A 283 31.95 -0.85 27.12
N LEU A 284 30.87 -0.08 27.02
CA LEU A 284 29.50 -0.56 27.19
C LEU A 284 28.97 -1.29 25.95
N LEU A 285 29.66 -1.19 24.81
CA LEU A 285 29.27 -1.82 23.56
C LEU A 285 30.33 -2.82 23.08
N HIS A 286 29.89 -4.01 22.69
CA HIS A 286 30.68 -4.93 21.88
C HIS A 286 29.95 -5.32 20.59
N VAL A 287 30.63 -5.28 19.43
CA VAL A 287 30.04 -5.69 18.15
C VAL A 287 30.86 -6.76 17.45
N ASP A 288 30.27 -7.94 17.26
CA ASP A 288 30.82 -9.01 16.45
C ASP A 288 30.43 -8.78 14.98
N LEU A 289 31.37 -8.36 14.13
CA LEU A 289 31.14 -8.07 12.71
C LEU A 289 31.53 -9.27 11.83
N GLN A 290 30.59 -9.78 11.04
CA GLN A 290 30.82 -10.85 10.08
C GLN A 290 30.30 -10.47 8.69
N ASP A 291 31.14 -10.61 7.66
CA ASP A 291 30.76 -10.48 6.24
C ASP A 291 29.95 -9.20 5.91
N SER A 292 30.28 -8.07 6.55
CA SER A 292 29.45 -6.85 6.54
C SER A 292 30.15 -5.65 5.93
N THR A 293 29.38 -4.75 5.31
CA THR A 293 29.87 -3.50 4.73
C THR A 293 29.36 -2.29 5.50
N LEU A 294 30.28 -1.43 5.90
CA LEU A 294 30.02 -0.21 6.67
C LEU A 294 30.35 1.02 5.83
N MET A 295 29.51 2.04 5.91
CA MET A 295 29.62 3.27 5.14
C MET A 295 29.23 4.49 5.97
N GLY A 296 30.12 5.49 6.09
CA GLY A 296 29.84 6.72 6.85
C GLY A 296 31.08 7.56 7.16
N TYR A 297 30.98 8.56 8.05
CA TYR A 297 32.13 9.42 8.38
C TYR A 297 33.31 8.62 8.97
N GLN A 298 33.08 7.91 10.08
CA GLN A 298 34.03 7.01 10.75
C GLN A 298 33.32 5.76 11.27
N VAL A 299 34.07 4.70 11.59
CA VAL A 299 33.46 3.41 12.00
C VAL A 299 32.79 3.49 13.37
N PHE A 300 33.55 3.90 14.40
CA PHE A 300 33.12 3.88 15.79
C PHE A 300 33.02 5.29 16.37
N GLY A 301 32.06 5.51 17.27
CA GLY A 301 31.84 6.77 17.95
C GLY A 301 31.23 6.63 19.34
N VAL A 302 31.51 7.59 20.21
CA VAL A 302 30.83 7.75 21.51
C VAL A 302 30.21 9.14 21.58
N LEU A 303 28.99 9.27 22.12
CA LEU A 303 28.28 10.56 22.17
C LEU A 303 28.63 11.41 23.39
N VAL A 304 28.71 10.79 24.58
CA VAL A 304 28.98 11.51 25.85
C VAL A 304 30.47 11.52 26.15
N ASP A 305 31.05 10.37 26.51
CA ASP A 305 32.47 10.28 26.87
C ASP A 305 33.32 9.99 25.63
N THR A 306 33.35 10.94 24.69
CA THR A 306 33.92 10.81 23.33
C THR A 306 35.34 10.24 23.27
N GLU A 307 36.17 10.53 24.28
CA GLU A 307 37.54 10.04 24.42
C GLU A 307 37.60 8.50 24.58
N THR A 308 36.52 7.87 25.05
CA THR A 308 36.41 6.41 25.25
C THR A 308 36.01 5.66 23.98
N SER A 309 35.93 6.31 22.81
CA SER A 309 35.55 5.66 21.54
C SER A 309 36.44 4.46 21.16
N HIS A 310 37.68 4.45 21.61
CA HIS A 310 38.62 3.34 21.43
C HIS A 310 38.31 2.12 22.31
N ASP A 311 37.46 2.27 23.34
CA ASP A 311 37.04 1.19 24.24
C ASP A 311 35.86 0.38 23.69
N ILE A 312 35.25 0.79 22.57
CA ILE A 312 34.22 -0.01 21.91
C ILE A 312 34.83 -1.36 21.51
N GLY A 313 34.30 -2.43 22.11
CA GLY A 313 34.72 -3.79 21.80
C GLY A 313 34.24 -4.19 20.41
N TYR A 314 35.09 -4.87 19.64
CA TYR A 314 34.66 -5.47 18.39
C TYR A 314 35.46 -6.70 18.04
N SER A 315 34.84 -7.58 17.24
CA SER A 315 35.50 -8.69 16.56
C SER A 315 35.18 -8.63 15.06
N THR A 316 36.05 -9.21 14.23
CA THR A 316 35.83 -9.30 12.79
C THR A 316 36.02 -10.73 12.30
N LYS A 317 35.15 -11.16 11.39
CA LYS A 317 35.23 -12.47 10.74
C LYS A 317 34.80 -12.37 9.28
N GLY A 318 35.54 -13.03 8.39
CA GLY A 318 35.23 -13.02 6.97
C GLY A 318 35.45 -11.64 6.34
N ASP A 319 34.54 -11.23 5.47
CA ASP A 319 34.71 -10.05 4.63
C ASP A 319 34.07 -8.79 5.24
N VAL A 320 34.79 -8.14 6.16
CA VAL A 320 34.35 -6.89 6.79
C VAL A 320 34.99 -5.69 6.09
N ARG A 321 34.17 -4.78 5.56
CA ARG A 321 34.61 -3.66 4.71
C ARG A 321 34.10 -2.32 5.25
N ALA A 322 34.88 -1.25 5.08
CA ALA A 322 34.50 0.09 5.51
C ALA A 322 34.82 1.14 4.44
N TYR A 323 33.80 1.88 3.99
CA TYR A 323 33.94 3.10 3.20
C TYR A 323 33.74 4.31 4.11
N VAL A 324 34.85 4.93 4.50
CA VAL A 324 34.87 6.05 5.45
C VAL A 324 35.38 7.34 4.81
N GLN A 325 35.13 8.48 5.48
CA GLN A 325 35.70 9.75 5.06
C GLN A 325 37.24 9.66 4.93
N PHE A 326 37.81 10.38 3.95
CA PHE A 326 39.20 10.14 3.50
C PHE A 326 40.30 10.37 4.55
N GLN A 327 40.03 11.15 5.60
CA GLN A 327 40.94 11.44 6.73
C GLN A 327 40.75 10.49 7.92
N GLN A 328 39.66 9.71 7.92
CA GLN A 328 39.34 8.80 9.01
C GLN A 328 40.09 7.48 8.88
N GLY A 329 40.49 6.91 10.01
CA GLY A 329 41.08 5.58 10.07
C GLY A 329 40.06 4.47 9.86
N VAL A 330 40.55 3.27 9.54
CA VAL A 330 39.74 2.04 9.54
C VAL A 330 40.33 1.10 10.61
N PRO A 331 39.51 0.57 11.54
CA PRO A 331 39.98 -0.35 12.58
C PRO A 331 40.61 -1.63 12.04
N THR A 332 41.40 -2.31 12.87
CA THR A 332 42.12 -3.53 12.49
C THR A 332 41.15 -4.66 12.14
N GLY A 333 41.46 -5.45 11.10
CA GLY A 333 40.59 -6.54 10.65
C GLY A 333 39.49 -6.12 9.66
N MET A 334 39.35 -4.83 9.37
CA MET A 334 38.42 -4.32 8.35
C MET A 334 39.17 -3.83 7.10
N HIS A 335 38.63 -4.11 5.92
CA HIS A 335 39.18 -3.64 4.64
C HIS A 335 38.67 -2.24 4.29
N ARG A 336 39.58 -1.28 4.08
CA ARG A 336 39.23 0.08 3.62
C ARG A 336 38.83 0.04 2.13
N LEU A 337 37.62 0.50 1.84
CA LEU A 337 37.15 0.72 0.47
C LEU A 337 37.67 2.06 -0.06
N GLY A 338 38.37 2.03 -1.20
CA GLY A 338 38.92 3.24 -1.85
C GLY A 338 37.98 3.90 -2.86
N GLY A 339 37.00 3.15 -3.38
CA GLY A 339 35.97 3.63 -4.30
C GLY A 339 34.59 3.57 -3.65
N TRP A 340 33.64 4.32 -4.21
CA TRP A 340 32.25 4.29 -3.79
C TRP A 340 31.65 2.87 -3.93
N PRO A 341 31.08 2.28 -2.87
CA PRO A 341 30.48 0.95 -2.92
C PRO A 341 29.07 1.02 -3.51
N VAL A 342 28.96 0.84 -4.83
CA VAL A 342 27.68 0.92 -5.55
C VAL A 342 26.68 -0.10 -4.99
N GLU A 343 27.12 -1.32 -4.73
CA GLU A 343 26.28 -2.43 -4.24
C GLU A 343 25.72 -2.14 -2.84
N ALA A 344 26.50 -1.48 -1.98
CA ALA A 344 26.03 -1.07 -0.66
C ALA A 344 24.99 0.04 -0.78
N PHE A 345 25.16 0.98 -1.71
CA PHE A 345 24.20 2.06 -1.93
C PHE A 345 22.92 1.58 -2.62
N GLU A 346 22.99 0.58 -3.51
CA GLU A 346 21.81 -0.09 -4.07
C GLU A 346 20.93 -0.71 -2.98
N ALA A 347 21.54 -1.18 -1.88
CA ALA A 347 20.80 -1.70 -0.74
C ALA A 347 19.97 -0.62 0.01
N VAL A 348 20.13 0.67 -0.31
CA VAL A 348 19.22 1.73 0.16
C VAL A 348 17.84 1.57 -0.49
N ALA A 349 17.73 1.05 -1.72
CA ALA A 349 16.41 0.83 -2.30
C ALA A 349 15.58 -0.14 -1.43
N LEU A 350 14.32 0.20 -1.20
CA LEU A 350 13.39 -0.67 -0.48
C LEU A 350 13.00 -1.85 -1.38
N PRO A 351 12.94 -3.08 -0.86
CA PRO A 351 12.55 -4.24 -1.65
C PRO A 351 11.13 -4.02 -2.18
N CYS A 352 10.92 -4.23 -3.47
CA CYS A 352 9.60 -4.21 -4.10
C CYS A 352 9.05 -5.64 -4.12
N PRO A 353 7.82 -5.90 -3.65
CA PRO A 353 7.18 -7.19 -3.86
C PRO A 353 7.19 -7.51 -5.37
N ALA A 354 7.69 -8.68 -5.74
CA ALA A 354 7.63 -9.12 -7.12
C ALA A 354 6.16 -9.38 -7.48
N SER A 355 5.55 -8.43 -8.19
CA SER A 355 4.23 -8.63 -8.80
C SER A 355 4.42 -8.43 -10.30
N PRO A 356 4.58 -9.51 -11.09
CA PRO A 356 4.65 -9.36 -12.53
C PRO A 356 3.37 -8.70 -13.00
N SER A 357 3.49 -7.63 -13.79
CA SER A 357 2.33 -6.99 -14.40
C SER A 357 1.57 -8.03 -15.22
N ARG A 358 0.24 -8.05 -15.09
CA ARG A 358 -0.64 -8.84 -15.97
C ARG A 358 -0.72 -8.24 -17.38
N TYR A 359 -0.24 -7.01 -17.55
CA TYR A 359 -0.26 -6.26 -18.80
C TYR A 359 1.11 -6.30 -19.47
N VAL A 360 1.12 -6.44 -20.79
CA VAL A 360 2.36 -6.48 -21.59
C VAL A 360 2.87 -5.08 -21.97
N SER A 361 2.02 -4.06 -21.87
CA SER A 361 2.36 -2.66 -22.13
C SER A 361 1.57 -1.72 -21.21
N ARG A 362 2.12 -0.51 -21.01
CA ARG A 362 1.47 0.61 -20.31
C ARG A 362 1.93 1.91 -20.97
N GLU A 363 1.08 2.48 -21.81
CA GLU A 363 1.45 3.51 -22.77
C GLU A 363 0.65 4.79 -22.55
N LEU A 364 1.31 5.95 -22.66
CA LEU A 364 0.64 7.24 -22.76
C LEU A 364 -0.01 7.37 -24.13
N VAL A 365 -1.32 7.64 -24.16
CA VAL A 365 -2.11 7.80 -25.38
C VAL A 365 -2.34 9.28 -25.67
N MET A 366 -2.86 10.02 -24.68
CA MET A 366 -3.26 11.41 -24.86
C MET A 366 -2.99 12.23 -23.59
N ARG A 367 -2.60 13.50 -23.76
CA ARG A 367 -2.47 14.45 -22.66
C ARG A 367 -3.69 15.35 -22.61
N ASP A 368 -3.98 15.87 -21.41
CA ASP A 368 -5.05 16.84 -21.18
C ASP A 368 -6.43 16.29 -21.60
N MET A 369 -6.63 14.99 -21.39
CA MET A 369 -7.84 14.24 -21.71
C MET A 369 -8.19 13.33 -20.54
N CYS A 370 -9.48 13.23 -20.23
CA CYS A 370 -9.98 12.43 -19.12
C CYS A 370 -10.67 11.16 -19.63
N GLU A 371 -11.75 11.28 -20.39
CA GLU A 371 -12.55 10.12 -20.79
C GLU A 371 -12.41 9.78 -22.28
N VAL A 372 -12.09 8.51 -22.56
CA VAL A 372 -12.21 7.93 -23.91
C VAL A 372 -12.89 6.57 -23.87
N THR A 373 -13.69 6.27 -24.89
CA THR A 373 -14.27 4.93 -25.09
C THR A 373 -13.68 4.30 -26.35
N PRO A 374 -12.99 3.14 -26.27
CA PRO A 374 -12.53 2.43 -27.44
C PRO A 374 -13.68 1.65 -28.09
N PHE A 375 -13.72 1.65 -29.42
CA PHE A 375 -14.70 0.89 -30.19
C PHE A 375 -14.15 0.44 -31.54
N ILE A 376 -14.79 -0.57 -32.13
CA ILE A 376 -14.44 -1.06 -33.47
C ILE A 376 -15.44 -0.52 -34.49
N TRP A 377 -14.94 0.19 -35.49
CA TRP A 377 -15.77 0.70 -36.59
C TRP A 377 -15.14 0.35 -37.94
N ARG A 378 -15.85 -0.44 -38.74
CA ARG A 378 -15.41 -0.88 -40.07
C ARG A 378 -13.98 -1.44 -40.06
N GLU A 379 -13.74 -2.41 -39.16
CA GLU A 379 -12.44 -3.08 -38.98
C GLU A 379 -11.28 -2.15 -38.60
N ARG A 380 -11.58 -1.04 -37.91
CA ARG A 380 -10.59 -0.14 -37.32
C ARG A 380 -10.84 0.03 -35.84
N LEU A 381 -9.77 0.13 -35.07
CA LEU A 381 -9.82 0.54 -33.68
C LEU A 381 -9.93 2.07 -33.64
N CYS A 382 -10.99 2.57 -32.99
CA CYS A 382 -11.32 3.98 -32.89
C CYS A 382 -11.51 4.37 -31.42
N LEU A 383 -11.45 5.67 -31.15
CA LEU A 383 -11.76 6.26 -29.84
C LEU A 383 -12.90 7.26 -29.98
N LEU A 384 -13.82 7.22 -29.02
CA LEU A 384 -14.73 8.33 -28.72
C LEU A 384 -14.04 9.17 -27.65
N GLU A 385 -13.75 10.43 -27.96
CA GLU A 385 -13.10 11.37 -27.04
C GLU A 385 -14.10 12.38 -26.50
N CYS A 386 -14.10 12.56 -25.18
CA CYS A 386 -14.94 13.56 -24.50
C CYS A 386 -14.16 14.87 -24.29
N HIS A 387 -14.32 15.82 -25.21
CA HIS A 387 -13.65 17.12 -25.10
C HIS A 387 -14.43 18.04 -24.15
N ARG A 388 -13.79 18.48 -23.06
CA ARG A 388 -14.36 19.41 -22.07
C ARG A 388 -13.29 20.19 -21.29
N PRO A 389 -13.56 21.43 -20.84
CA PRO A 389 -12.68 22.15 -19.92
C PRO A 389 -12.61 21.49 -18.53
N ALA A 390 -11.43 21.48 -17.90
CA ALA A 390 -11.22 20.86 -16.59
C ALA A 390 -12.07 21.48 -15.45
N SER A 391 -12.30 22.80 -15.49
CA SER A 391 -13.03 23.54 -14.45
C SER A 391 -14.48 23.85 -14.80
N GLY A 392 -15.06 23.16 -15.79
CA GLY A 392 -16.32 23.54 -16.41
C GLY A 392 -16.17 24.77 -17.32
N GLY A 393 -17.11 24.94 -18.24
CA GLY A 393 -17.05 25.99 -19.25
C GLY A 393 -18.36 26.16 -20.03
N ALA A 394 -18.28 26.88 -21.15
CA ALA A 394 -19.41 27.11 -22.02
C ALA A 394 -19.86 25.81 -22.73
N ILE A 395 -21.13 25.74 -23.09
CA ILE A 395 -21.72 24.58 -23.79
C ILE A 395 -20.94 24.23 -25.07
N SER A 396 -20.51 25.24 -25.83
CA SER A 396 -19.75 25.06 -27.08
C SER A 396 -18.35 24.46 -26.90
N GLU A 397 -17.84 24.44 -25.66
CA GLU A 397 -16.55 23.83 -25.32
C GLU A 397 -16.67 22.34 -25.00
N HIS A 398 -17.90 21.81 -24.98
CA HIS A 398 -18.18 20.40 -24.75
C HIS A 398 -18.61 19.76 -26.06
N TYR A 399 -17.90 18.73 -26.52
CA TYR A 399 -18.28 17.98 -27.71
C TYR A 399 -17.62 16.60 -27.72
N LEU A 400 -18.11 15.74 -28.60
CA LEU A 400 -17.58 14.40 -28.81
C LEU A 400 -16.86 14.32 -30.15
N ALA A 401 -15.69 13.69 -30.16
CA ALA A 401 -14.92 13.43 -31.38
C ALA A 401 -14.73 11.92 -31.56
N LEU A 402 -14.85 11.44 -32.79
CA LEU A 402 -14.49 10.08 -33.18
C LEU A 402 -13.14 10.12 -33.90
N THR A 403 -12.15 9.41 -33.37
CA THR A 403 -10.78 9.42 -33.87
C THR A 403 -10.29 8.00 -34.16
N ASP A 404 -9.37 7.85 -35.10
CA ASP A 404 -8.63 6.60 -35.29
C ASP A 404 -7.60 6.45 -34.17
N ALA A 405 -7.58 5.28 -33.50
CA ALA A 405 -6.73 5.09 -32.33
C ALA A 405 -5.23 5.00 -32.65
N ASP A 406 -4.85 4.68 -33.88
CA ASP A 406 -3.45 4.56 -34.30
C ASP A 406 -2.92 5.90 -34.84
N THR A 407 -3.72 6.64 -35.60
CA THR A 407 -3.29 7.90 -36.25
C THR A 407 -3.67 9.17 -35.49
N GLY A 408 -4.68 9.09 -34.61
CA GLY A 408 -5.29 10.26 -33.96
C GLY A 408 -6.10 11.15 -34.90
N GLU A 409 -6.39 10.70 -36.12
CA GLU A 409 -7.17 11.46 -37.10
C GLU A 409 -8.66 11.48 -36.71
N GLU A 410 -9.19 12.68 -36.45
CA GLU A 410 -10.63 12.91 -36.26
C GLU A 410 -11.38 12.71 -37.58
N PHE A 411 -12.37 11.82 -37.59
CA PHE A 411 -13.21 11.54 -38.76
C PHE A 411 -14.69 11.89 -38.57
N ALA A 412 -15.12 12.19 -37.33
CA ALA A 412 -16.44 12.73 -37.06
C ALA A 412 -16.46 13.53 -35.76
N ARG A 413 -17.38 14.50 -35.68
CA ARG A 413 -17.64 15.32 -34.50
C ARG A 413 -19.14 15.46 -34.30
N LEU A 414 -19.60 15.37 -33.07
CA LEU A 414 -21.02 15.42 -32.73
C LEU A 414 -21.27 15.98 -31.33
N ALA A 415 -22.56 16.15 -31.02
CA ALA A 415 -23.08 16.35 -29.67
C ALA A 415 -22.44 17.55 -28.92
N GLU A 416 -22.50 18.74 -29.52
CA GLU A 416 -22.15 19.98 -28.81
C GLU A 416 -22.99 20.11 -27.52
N GLY A 417 -22.34 20.39 -26.39
CA GLY A 417 -22.96 20.42 -25.07
C GLY A 417 -23.06 19.08 -24.36
N TYR A 418 -22.38 18.04 -24.85
CA TYR A 418 -22.42 16.70 -24.24
C TYR A 418 -21.01 16.17 -23.94
N GLY A 419 -20.93 15.22 -23.00
CA GLY A 419 -19.68 14.61 -22.53
C GLY A 419 -19.96 13.38 -21.67
N LEU A 420 -18.93 12.88 -20.98
CA LEU A 420 -18.99 11.71 -20.09
C LEU A 420 -19.64 10.49 -20.79
N ALA A 421 -19.24 10.31 -22.05
CA ALA A 421 -19.95 9.47 -22.99
C ALA A 421 -19.34 8.09 -23.13
N CYS A 422 -20.16 7.12 -23.55
CA CYS A 422 -19.70 5.84 -24.07
C CYS A 422 -20.27 5.56 -25.46
N THR A 423 -19.73 4.54 -26.11
CA THR A 423 -20.17 4.11 -27.45
C THR A 423 -20.38 2.60 -27.51
N LEU A 424 -21.44 2.19 -28.21
CA LEU A 424 -21.71 0.81 -28.61
C LEU A 424 -21.98 0.77 -30.12
N VAL A 425 -21.37 -0.20 -30.81
CA VAL A 425 -21.66 -0.49 -32.22
C VAL A 425 -22.51 -1.76 -32.29
N GLU A 426 -23.71 -1.65 -32.87
CA GLU A 426 -24.62 -2.78 -33.09
C GLU A 426 -24.93 -2.85 -34.59
N GLY A 427 -24.47 -3.93 -35.23
CA GLY A 427 -24.54 -4.06 -36.69
C GLY A 427 -23.74 -2.96 -37.39
N GLU A 428 -24.40 -2.18 -38.24
CA GLU A 428 -23.80 -1.05 -38.97
C GLU A 428 -24.11 0.31 -38.32
N THR A 429 -24.70 0.31 -37.11
CA THR A 429 -25.14 1.53 -36.43
C THR A 429 -24.26 1.81 -35.21
N ILE A 430 -23.72 3.02 -35.13
CA ILE A 430 -23.06 3.53 -33.93
C ILE A 430 -24.10 4.17 -33.00
N HIS A 431 -24.01 3.87 -31.71
CA HIS A 431 -24.80 4.48 -30.65
C HIS A 431 -23.85 5.12 -29.65
N VAL A 432 -24.03 6.42 -29.41
CA VAL A 432 -23.24 7.20 -28.45
C VAL A 432 -24.17 7.65 -27.34
N PHE A 433 -23.88 7.28 -26.10
CA PHE A 433 -24.66 7.66 -24.92
C PHE A 433 -23.88 8.73 -24.18
N ALA A 434 -24.48 9.91 -23.99
CA ALA A 434 -23.76 11.04 -23.43
C ALA A 434 -24.64 11.87 -22.50
N SER A 435 -24.03 12.40 -21.44
CA SER A 435 -24.69 13.27 -20.48
C SER A 435 -24.68 14.70 -20.98
N ARG A 436 -25.78 15.44 -20.77
CA ARG A 436 -25.93 16.83 -21.24
C ARG A 436 -25.33 17.79 -20.22
N TRP A 437 -24.48 18.70 -20.66
CA TRP A 437 -23.99 19.81 -19.85
C TRP A 437 -25.00 20.96 -19.85
N GLU A 438 -25.56 21.28 -18.68
CA GLU A 438 -26.57 22.33 -18.51
C GLU A 438 -26.49 22.93 -17.11
N ASP A 439 -26.57 24.26 -17.01
CA ASP A 439 -26.55 25.00 -15.73
C ASP A 439 -25.37 24.64 -14.79
N GLY A 440 -24.20 24.39 -15.37
CA GLY A 440 -22.98 24.06 -14.62
C GLY A 440 -22.96 22.65 -14.04
N THR A 441 -23.81 21.75 -14.54
CA THR A 441 -23.84 20.34 -14.12
C THR A 441 -24.22 19.40 -15.27
N TRP A 442 -24.10 18.10 -15.03
CA TRP A 442 -24.47 17.05 -15.99
C TRP A 442 -25.88 16.54 -15.73
N ARG A 443 -26.69 16.42 -16.78
CA ARG A 443 -28.10 16.07 -16.74
C ARG A 443 -28.45 15.07 -17.82
N ASP A 444 -29.37 14.17 -17.49
CA ASP A 444 -29.95 13.20 -18.41
C ASP A 444 -28.88 12.31 -19.10
N VAL A 445 -29.33 11.29 -19.82
CA VAL A 445 -28.50 10.56 -20.78
C VAL A 445 -29.23 10.62 -22.11
N THR A 446 -28.55 11.14 -23.13
CA THR A 446 -29.03 11.20 -24.52
C THR A 446 -28.30 10.17 -25.36
N VAL A 447 -29.03 9.39 -26.14
CA VAL A 447 -28.45 8.54 -27.18
C VAL A 447 -28.38 9.31 -28.49
N PHE A 448 -27.24 9.23 -29.18
CA PHE A 448 -27.03 9.68 -30.55
C PHE A 448 -26.77 8.46 -31.41
N ARG A 449 -27.47 8.31 -32.52
CA ARG A 449 -27.27 7.18 -33.44
C ARG A 449 -27.06 7.60 -34.89
N SER A 450 -26.18 6.88 -35.57
CA SER A 450 -25.89 7.08 -36.99
C SER A 450 -25.42 5.79 -37.67
N GLU A 451 -25.67 5.67 -38.97
CA GLU A 451 -25.14 4.61 -39.83
C GLU A 451 -23.99 5.12 -40.73
N ASN A 452 -23.92 6.44 -40.93
CA ASN A 452 -23.03 7.09 -41.89
C ASN A 452 -22.13 8.18 -41.26
N LEU A 453 -22.27 8.43 -39.96
CA LEU A 453 -21.55 9.43 -39.17
C LEU A 453 -21.81 10.89 -39.56
N THR A 454 -22.71 11.14 -40.50
CA THR A 454 -23.12 12.48 -40.94
C THR A 454 -24.53 12.83 -40.51
N ASP A 455 -25.45 11.87 -40.61
CA ASP A 455 -26.84 12.01 -40.19
C ASP A 455 -27.02 11.40 -38.80
N TRP A 456 -27.32 12.25 -37.82
CA TRP A 456 -27.46 11.85 -36.42
C TRP A 456 -28.91 12.03 -35.96
N ARG A 457 -29.45 10.98 -35.31
CA ARG A 457 -30.71 11.07 -34.55
C ARG A 457 -30.38 11.09 -33.06
N GLN A 458 -31.11 11.86 -32.28
CA GLN A 458 -30.90 11.96 -30.84
C GLN A 458 -32.20 11.81 -30.04
N GLU A 459 -32.12 11.19 -28.87
CA GLU A 459 -33.23 11.03 -27.94
C GLU A 459 -32.75 10.96 -26.49
N VAL A 460 -33.48 11.57 -25.56
CA VAL A 460 -33.20 11.45 -24.13
C VAL A 460 -33.73 10.11 -23.64
N VAL A 461 -32.83 9.22 -23.25
CA VAL A 461 -33.14 7.83 -22.89
C VAL A 461 -33.20 7.60 -21.37
N ILE A 462 -32.41 8.34 -20.59
CA ILE A 462 -32.52 8.35 -19.14
C ILE A 462 -32.74 9.79 -18.70
N ARG A 463 -33.81 10.04 -17.96
CA ARG A 463 -34.04 11.35 -17.34
C ARG A 463 -33.53 11.35 -15.91
N GLY A 464 -32.72 12.35 -15.60
CA GLY A 464 -32.40 12.67 -14.21
C GLY A 464 -33.65 13.16 -13.50
N GLU A 465 -33.81 12.77 -12.25
CA GLU A 465 -34.93 13.24 -11.43
C GLU A 465 -34.50 14.52 -10.69
N SER A 466 -33.92 14.37 -9.51
CA SER A 466 -33.28 15.44 -8.73
C SER A 466 -31.76 15.26 -8.63
N GLU A 467 -31.20 14.50 -9.55
CA GLU A 467 -29.80 14.09 -9.61
C GLU A 467 -29.14 14.63 -10.88
N GLY A 468 -27.82 14.75 -10.84
CA GLY A 468 -26.97 14.80 -12.02
C GLY A 468 -26.59 13.38 -12.45
N LEU A 469 -26.52 13.17 -13.76
CA LEU A 469 -26.10 11.91 -14.36
C LEU A 469 -24.76 12.15 -15.07
N PHE A 470 -23.79 11.26 -14.83
CA PHE A 470 -22.40 11.45 -15.23
C PHE A 470 -21.97 10.38 -16.23
N ASN A 471 -20.84 9.72 -16.03
CA ASN A 471 -20.32 8.68 -16.92
C ASN A 471 -21.32 7.55 -17.12
N THR A 472 -21.37 7.03 -18.34
CA THR A 472 -22.21 5.90 -18.70
C THR A 472 -21.39 4.80 -19.36
N SER A 473 -21.89 3.57 -19.31
CA SER A 473 -21.38 2.45 -20.08
C SER A 473 -22.52 1.53 -20.47
N VAL A 474 -22.53 1.08 -21.73
CA VAL A 474 -23.57 0.20 -22.28
C VAL A 474 -22.95 -1.07 -22.81
N CYS A 475 -23.55 -2.21 -22.51
CA CYS A 475 -23.19 -3.48 -23.11
C CYS A 475 -24.42 -4.28 -23.55
N LYS A 476 -24.19 -5.21 -24.49
CA LYS A 476 -25.17 -6.22 -24.87
C LYS A 476 -25.16 -7.35 -23.85
N GLY A 477 -26.33 -7.70 -23.31
CA GLY A 477 -26.56 -8.84 -22.44
C GLY A 477 -27.29 -9.99 -23.17
N PRO A 478 -27.74 -11.02 -22.44
CA PRO A 478 -28.45 -12.16 -23.02
C PRO A 478 -29.85 -11.79 -23.53
N ASP A 479 -30.53 -10.86 -22.86
CA ASP A 479 -31.94 -10.51 -23.12
C ASP A 479 -32.11 -9.09 -23.69
N GLY A 480 -31.02 -8.46 -24.15
CA GLY A 480 -31.03 -7.08 -24.66
C GLY A 480 -29.75 -6.34 -24.31
N PHE A 481 -29.90 -5.17 -23.69
CA PHE A 481 -28.81 -4.25 -23.37
C PHE A 481 -28.92 -3.76 -21.93
N VAL A 482 -27.78 -3.50 -21.32
CA VAL A 482 -27.67 -2.93 -19.97
C VAL A 482 -26.84 -1.66 -20.04
N MET A 483 -27.30 -0.64 -19.33
CA MET A 483 -26.58 0.60 -19.08
C MET A 483 -26.24 0.68 -17.61
N ALA A 484 -24.97 0.92 -17.31
CA ALA A 484 -24.53 1.44 -16.02
C ALA A 484 -24.29 2.95 -16.16
N TYR A 485 -24.80 3.74 -15.23
CA TYR A 485 -24.65 5.19 -15.26
C TYR A 485 -24.44 5.75 -13.85
N GLU A 486 -23.56 6.73 -13.77
CA GLU A 486 -23.18 7.36 -12.52
C GLU A 486 -24.17 8.47 -12.13
N SER A 487 -24.42 8.59 -10.83
CA SER A 487 -25.38 9.53 -10.25
C SER A 487 -24.87 10.16 -8.96
N ASN A 488 -25.25 11.42 -8.70
CA ASN A 488 -25.08 12.07 -7.39
C ASN A 488 -26.39 12.19 -6.60
N ASP A 489 -27.30 11.21 -6.75
CA ASP A 489 -28.48 11.05 -5.89
C ASP A 489 -28.07 11.19 -4.42
N ALA A 490 -28.68 12.16 -3.74
CA ALA A 490 -28.36 12.51 -2.36
C ALA A 490 -28.70 11.39 -1.34
N THR A 491 -29.41 10.35 -1.76
CA THR A 491 -29.70 9.15 -0.96
C THR A 491 -28.45 8.31 -0.71
N TYR A 492 -27.47 8.39 -1.61
CA TYR A 492 -26.27 7.55 -1.61
C TYR A 492 -25.00 8.43 -1.62
N PRO A 493 -23.80 7.85 -1.41
CA PRO A 493 -22.56 8.54 -1.67
C PRO A 493 -22.52 9.11 -3.10
N PRO A 494 -21.95 10.30 -3.32
CA PRO A 494 -21.84 10.87 -4.67
C PRO A 494 -21.17 9.90 -5.64
N PHE A 495 -21.64 9.93 -6.88
CA PHE A 495 -21.17 9.09 -7.99
C PHE A 495 -21.56 7.62 -7.87
N THR A 496 -22.63 7.29 -7.13
CA THR A 496 -23.17 5.92 -7.08
C THR A 496 -23.61 5.43 -8.47
N ILE A 497 -23.41 4.14 -8.78
CA ILE A 497 -23.74 3.56 -10.08
C ILE A 497 -25.17 3.00 -10.04
N LYS A 498 -26.01 3.50 -10.95
CA LYS A 498 -27.37 3.01 -11.21
C LYS A 498 -27.39 2.19 -12.51
N LEU A 499 -28.40 1.33 -12.65
CA LEU A 499 -28.55 0.43 -13.78
C LEU A 499 -29.87 0.66 -14.52
N ALA A 500 -29.86 0.40 -15.82
CA ALA A 500 -31.06 0.35 -16.65
C ALA A 500 -30.94 -0.74 -17.72
N THR A 501 -32.08 -1.26 -18.18
CA THR A 501 -32.15 -2.28 -19.25
C THR A 501 -32.95 -1.79 -20.45
N SER A 502 -32.60 -2.28 -21.63
CA SER A 502 -33.31 -1.99 -22.87
C SER A 502 -33.32 -3.21 -23.78
N ALA A 503 -34.41 -3.40 -24.54
CA ALA A 503 -34.48 -4.43 -25.57
C ALA A 503 -34.00 -3.93 -26.95
N ASP A 504 -33.94 -2.61 -27.17
CA ASP A 504 -33.82 -1.98 -28.49
C ASP A 504 -32.86 -0.79 -28.55
N LEU A 505 -32.17 -0.46 -27.45
CA LEU A 505 -31.31 0.73 -27.25
C LEU A 505 -32.04 2.08 -27.24
N GLU A 506 -33.36 2.09 -27.41
CA GLU A 506 -34.19 3.31 -27.48
C GLU A 506 -35.06 3.45 -26.22
N SER A 507 -35.71 2.37 -25.81
CA SER A 507 -36.60 2.32 -24.64
C SER A 507 -35.85 1.74 -23.44
N TRP A 508 -35.70 2.53 -22.37
CA TRP A 508 -34.92 2.13 -21.20
C TRP A 508 -35.78 2.05 -19.93
N GLU A 509 -35.60 0.98 -19.17
CA GLU A 509 -36.22 0.74 -17.86
C GLU A 509 -35.15 0.82 -16.76
N LYS A 510 -35.34 1.72 -15.79
CA LYS A 510 -34.42 1.86 -14.65
C LYS A 510 -34.56 0.67 -13.69
N LEU A 511 -33.45 0.23 -13.11
CA LEU A 511 -33.38 -0.86 -12.13
C LEU A 511 -32.96 -0.31 -10.75
N PRO A 512 -33.88 0.27 -9.96
CA PRO A 512 -33.53 0.90 -8.68
C PRO A 512 -32.95 -0.09 -7.67
N GLU A 513 -33.42 -1.34 -7.66
CA GLU A 513 -32.93 -2.40 -6.77
C GLU A 513 -31.50 -2.88 -7.13
N GLY A 514 -31.01 -2.59 -8.34
CA GLY A 514 -29.68 -2.95 -8.81
C GLY A 514 -28.62 -1.87 -8.60
N THR A 515 -28.90 -0.84 -7.79
CA THR A 515 -27.96 0.25 -7.53
C THR A 515 -26.70 -0.27 -6.85
N PHE A 516 -25.53 -0.01 -7.44
CA PHE A 516 -24.23 -0.51 -7.00
C PHE A 516 -23.41 0.58 -6.31
N GLY A 517 -22.78 0.24 -5.18
CA GLY A 517 -21.93 1.17 -4.43
C GLY A 517 -22.70 2.06 -3.45
N ILE A 518 -23.86 1.61 -2.96
CA ILE A 518 -24.75 2.39 -2.09
C ILE A 518 -24.13 2.83 -0.74
N ASP A 519 -23.00 2.25 -0.35
CA ASP A 519 -22.31 2.46 0.93
C ASP A 519 -20.90 3.07 0.79
N ARG A 520 -20.44 3.36 -0.42
CA ARG A 520 -19.06 3.82 -0.70
C ARG A 520 -18.95 4.63 -1.99
N TYR A 521 -17.74 5.11 -2.27
CA TYR A 521 -17.42 5.74 -3.55
C TYR A 521 -17.27 4.68 -4.65
N ALA A 522 -18.05 4.76 -5.73
CA ALA A 522 -17.97 3.84 -6.85
C ALA A 522 -18.32 4.55 -8.16
N ALA A 523 -17.33 5.12 -8.84
CA ALA A 523 -17.54 6.00 -10.00
C ALA A 523 -17.08 5.36 -11.33
N CYS A 524 -17.26 6.06 -12.45
CA CYS A 524 -16.70 5.72 -13.76
C CYS A 524 -17.01 4.28 -14.22
N PRO A 525 -18.29 3.86 -14.32
CA PRO A 525 -18.63 2.48 -14.64
C PRO A 525 -18.21 2.09 -16.05
N CYS A 526 -17.68 0.88 -16.22
CA CYS A 526 -17.57 0.18 -17.50
C CYS A 526 -18.15 -1.23 -17.36
N ILE A 527 -19.27 -1.48 -18.03
CA ILE A 527 -19.99 -2.75 -17.96
C ILE A 527 -19.75 -3.61 -19.21
N ARG A 528 -19.52 -4.90 -19.02
CA ARG A 528 -19.39 -5.91 -20.09
C ARG A 528 -20.15 -7.17 -19.71
N TYR A 529 -20.57 -7.95 -20.69
CA TYR A 529 -21.19 -9.26 -20.45
C TYR A 529 -20.35 -10.35 -21.11
N ALA A 530 -20.05 -11.41 -20.35
CA ALA A 530 -19.36 -12.58 -20.88
C ALA A 530 -19.71 -13.82 -20.04
N GLU A 531 -19.96 -14.96 -20.72
CA GLU A 531 -20.08 -16.28 -20.08
C GLU A 531 -21.04 -16.33 -18.87
N GLY A 532 -22.23 -15.72 -19.01
CA GLY A 532 -23.26 -15.76 -17.97
C GLY A 532 -23.17 -14.66 -16.91
N TYR A 533 -22.16 -13.79 -16.97
CA TYR A 533 -21.95 -12.73 -16.00
C TYR A 533 -21.84 -11.35 -16.65
N TYR A 534 -22.44 -10.36 -16.00
CA TYR A 534 -22.08 -8.96 -16.15
C TYR A 534 -20.86 -8.67 -15.30
N TYR A 535 -19.87 -8.01 -15.88
CA TYR A 535 -18.67 -7.52 -15.22
C TYR A 535 -18.73 -6.00 -15.20
N LEU A 536 -18.58 -5.41 -14.02
CA LEU A 536 -18.55 -3.97 -13.81
C LEU A 536 -17.16 -3.58 -13.35
N MET A 537 -16.41 -2.90 -14.21
CA MET A 537 -15.21 -2.18 -13.82
C MET A 537 -15.61 -0.78 -13.36
N TYR A 538 -15.00 -0.28 -12.30
CA TYR A 538 -15.37 1.01 -11.73
C TYR A 538 -14.24 1.57 -10.86
N LEU A 539 -14.25 2.88 -10.61
CA LEU A 539 -13.28 3.56 -9.77
C LEU A 539 -13.66 3.43 -8.29
N GLU A 540 -12.73 2.90 -7.49
CA GLU A 540 -12.82 2.82 -6.04
C GLU A 540 -11.88 3.86 -5.40
N HIS A 541 -12.33 4.48 -4.32
CA HIS A 541 -11.49 5.37 -3.51
C HIS A 541 -10.89 4.57 -2.35
N ARG A 542 -9.55 4.53 -2.25
CA ARG A 542 -8.79 3.76 -1.27
C ARG A 542 -8.76 4.42 0.10
N ALA A 543 -9.95 4.75 0.59
CA ALA A 543 -10.13 5.46 1.83
C ALA A 543 -9.42 4.74 3.01
N PRO A 544 -8.79 5.51 3.90
CA PRO A 544 -8.86 6.96 3.91
C PRO A 544 -7.77 7.65 3.07
N ARG A 545 -6.80 6.89 2.52
CA ARG A 545 -5.78 7.40 1.60
C ARG A 545 -6.44 8.00 0.36
N HIS A 546 -6.11 9.25 0.04
CA HIS A 546 -6.55 9.90 -1.20
C HIS A 546 -5.84 9.30 -2.42
N TYR A 547 -6.36 8.17 -2.90
CA TYR A 547 -5.77 7.36 -3.96
C TYR A 547 -6.88 6.52 -4.61
N PHE A 548 -6.89 6.45 -5.94
CA PHE A 548 -8.02 5.92 -6.70
C PHE A 548 -7.55 4.80 -7.63
N GLU A 549 -8.22 3.65 -7.53
CA GLU A 549 -7.87 2.42 -8.25
C GLU A 549 -9.11 1.89 -8.99
N THR A 550 -8.93 1.31 -10.17
CA THR A 550 -10.04 0.62 -10.86
C THR A 550 -10.20 -0.78 -10.29
N TYR A 551 -11.42 -1.08 -9.84
CA TYR A 551 -11.85 -2.39 -9.34
C TYR A 551 -12.75 -3.09 -10.37
N ILE A 552 -12.92 -4.40 -10.22
CA ILE A 552 -13.90 -5.21 -10.96
C ILE A 552 -14.82 -5.97 -10.01
N ALA A 553 -16.11 -5.96 -10.34
CA ALA A 553 -17.16 -6.79 -9.74
C ALA A 553 -17.86 -7.60 -10.84
N ARG A 554 -18.54 -8.69 -10.48
CA ARG A 554 -19.43 -9.40 -11.40
C ARG A 554 -20.78 -9.74 -10.77
N SER A 555 -21.78 -9.93 -11.62
CA SER A 555 -23.15 -10.31 -11.24
C SER A 555 -23.79 -11.13 -12.34
N SER A 556 -24.58 -12.15 -12.00
CA SER A 556 -25.40 -12.89 -12.96
C SER A 556 -26.81 -12.31 -13.14
N ASP A 557 -27.25 -11.44 -12.24
CA ASP A 557 -28.64 -10.97 -12.15
C ASP A 557 -28.79 -9.44 -12.04
N LEU A 558 -27.67 -8.70 -12.07
CA LEU A 558 -27.59 -7.24 -11.90
C LEU A 558 -27.99 -6.73 -10.50
N LEU A 559 -28.31 -7.63 -9.56
CA LEU A 559 -28.74 -7.31 -8.20
C LEU A 559 -27.65 -7.67 -7.19
N HIS A 560 -27.16 -8.90 -7.28
CA HIS A 560 -26.16 -9.43 -6.37
C HIS A 560 -24.79 -9.38 -7.03
N TRP A 561 -23.89 -8.58 -6.46
CA TRP A 561 -22.54 -8.37 -6.98
C TRP A 561 -21.50 -9.02 -6.08
N GLU A 562 -20.46 -9.57 -6.70
CA GLU A 562 -19.26 -10.05 -6.02
C GLU A 562 -18.01 -9.36 -6.55
N TRP A 563 -17.16 -8.88 -5.65
CA TRP A 563 -15.84 -8.36 -5.95
C TRP A 563 -14.85 -9.47 -6.25
N SER A 564 -13.93 -9.17 -7.18
CA SER A 564 -12.69 -9.95 -7.29
C SER A 564 -11.86 -9.79 -6.01
N THR A 565 -11.40 -10.90 -5.44
CA THR A 565 -10.41 -10.89 -4.34
C THR A 565 -9.04 -10.38 -4.79
N ALA A 566 -8.78 -10.44 -6.10
CA ALA A 566 -7.56 -9.98 -6.78
C ALA A 566 -7.58 -8.50 -7.18
N ASN A 567 -8.65 -7.77 -6.85
CA ASN A 567 -8.69 -6.32 -7.02
C ASN A 567 -7.47 -5.62 -6.37
N PRO A 568 -6.98 -4.52 -6.97
CA PRO A 568 -7.52 -3.79 -8.15
C PRO A 568 -7.06 -4.35 -9.51
N ILE A 569 -7.76 -3.99 -10.58
CA ILE A 569 -7.33 -4.27 -11.96
C ILE A 569 -6.38 -3.20 -12.50
N LEU A 570 -6.49 -1.96 -12.03
CA LEU A 570 -5.56 -0.88 -12.31
C LEU A 570 -5.24 -0.11 -11.04
N SER A 571 -3.95 0.09 -10.78
CA SER A 571 -3.44 1.07 -9.83
C SER A 571 -2.56 2.09 -10.57
N PRO A 572 -2.46 3.34 -10.09
CA PRO A 572 -1.48 4.30 -10.58
C PRO A 572 -0.05 3.76 -10.42
N GLU A 573 0.72 3.76 -11.49
CA GLU A 573 2.10 3.29 -11.54
C GLU A 573 3.04 4.37 -12.09
N GLY A 574 4.14 4.63 -11.37
CA GLY A 574 5.13 5.62 -11.80
C GLY A 574 4.73 7.07 -11.51
N LEU A 575 5.64 7.99 -11.84
CA LEU A 575 5.50 9.41 -11.51
C LEU A 575 4.55 10.17 -12.42
N ASP A 576 4.26 9.65 -13.62
CA ASP A 576 3.46 10.31 -14.65
C ASP A 576 1.96 9.93 -14.60
N GLU A 577 1.54 9.20 -13.56
CA GLU A 577 0.14 8.77 -13.37
C GLU A 577 -0.56 9.40 -12.15
N GLY A 578 0.20 10.06 -11.28
CA GLY A 578 -0.35 10.71 -10.10
C GLY A 578 -0.96 9.71 -9.10
N ILE A 579 -2.22 9.92 -8.74
CA ILE A 579 -2.94 9.15 -7.72
C ILE A 579 -4.20 8.49 -8.26
N ASN A 580 -4.43 8.54 -9.57
CA ASN A 580 -5.69 8.17 -10.19
C ASN A 580 -5.50 7.16 -11.31
N ALA A 581 -6.38 6.15 -11.35
CA ALA A 581 -6.56 5.22 -12.45
C ALA A 581 -8.07 5.04 -12.65
N SER A 582 -8.73 6.04 -13.23
CA SER A 582 -10.19 6.15 -13.41
C SER A 582 -10.63 5.96 -14.85
N ASP A 583 -11.94 6.12 -15.08
CA ASP A 583 -12.55 6.10 -16.42
C ASP A 583 -12.09 4.92 -17.28
N PRO A 584 -12.12 3.69 -16.71
CA PRO A 584 -11.71 2.51 -17.47
C PRO A 584 -12.68 2.29 -18.62
N ASP A 585 -12.17 1.97 -19.80
CA ASP A 585 -12.99 1.42 -20.87
C ASP A 585 -12.19 0.45 -21.74
N ILE A 586 -12.85 -0.59 -22.24
CA ILE A 586 -12.16 -1.79 -22.73
C ILE A 586 -12.72 -2.30 -24.06
N VAL A 587 -11.84 -2.80 -24.92
CA VAL A 587 -12.23 -3.43 -26.19
C VAL A 587 -11.36 -4.65 -26.48
N GLU A 588 -11.94 -5.66 -27.12
CA GLU A 588 -11.16 -6.71 -27.75
C GLU A 588 -10.74 -6.26 -29.15
N TRP A 589 -9.45 -6.31 -29.43
CA TRP A 589 -8.89 -5.99 -30.74
C TRP A 589 -7.85 -7.02 -31.15
N ARG A 590 -8.08 -7.68 -32.29
CA ARG A 590 -7.16 -8.69 -32.87
C ARG A 590 -6.75 -9.81 -31.90
N GLY A 591 -7.68 -10.23 -31.03
CA GLY A 591 -7.45 -11.29 -30.05
C GLY A 591 -6.70 -10.85 -28.79
N GLU A 592 -6.47 -9.55 -28.63
CA GLU A 592 -5.95 -8.93 -27.42
C GLU A 592 -7.01 -8.04 -26.78
N THR A 593 -6.85 -7.77 -25.49
CA THR A 593 -7.76 -6.89 -24.74
C THR A 593 -7.03 -5.59 -24.43
N ILE A 594 -7.58 -4.49 -24.91
CA ILE A 594 -7.01 -3.15 -24.73
C ILE A 594 -7.89 -2.38 -23.77
N LEU A 595 -7.29 -1.92 -22.66
CA LEU A 595 -7.95 -1.14 -21.63
C LEU A 595 -7.38 0.28 -21.64
N TYR A 596 -8.24 1.26 -21.88
CA TYR A 596 -7.93 2.69 -21.75
C TYR A 596 -8.40 3.17 -20.37
N PHE A 597 -7.67 4.13 -19.80
CA PHE A 597 -8.00 4.68 -18.49
C PHE A 597 -7.37 6.06 -18.30
N CYS A 598 -8.01 6.86 -17.46
CA CYS A 598 -7.53 8.17 -17.04
C CYS A 598 -6.53 8.05 -15.89
N VAL A 599 -5.43 8.80 -15.99
CA VAL A 599 -4.46 9.01 -14.92
C VAL A 599 -4.37 10.49 -14.59
N GLY A 600 -4.06 10.83 -13.34
CA GLY A 600 -4.18 12.23 -12.88
C GLY A 600 -4.02 12.43 -11.39
N ASP A 601 -4.22 13.68 -10.96
CA ASP A 601 -4.24 14.08 -9.56
C ASP A 601 -5.65 14.30 -9.00
N GLN A 602 -6.69 14.05 -9.80
CA GLN A 602 -8.10 14.31 -9.46
C GLN A 602 -8.42 15.79 -9.17
N LEU A 603 -7.54 16.72 -9.55
CA LEU A 603 -7.66 18.14 -9.22
C LEU A 603 -7.34 19.06 -10.41
N THR A 604 -6.15 18.91 -11.00
CA THR A 604 -5.59 19.90 -11.93
C THR A 604 -5.21 19.32 -13.29
N TRP A 605 -4.97 18.02 -13.40
CA TRP A 605 -4.58 17.40 -14.67
C TRP A 605 -5.08 15.97 -14.81
N ALA A 606 -5.29 15.58 -16.07
CA ALA A 606 -5.68 14.24 -16.48
C ALA A 606 -4.99 13.89 -17.81
N ASN A 607 -4.58 12.65 -17.96
CA ASN A 607 -4.07 12.08 -19.20
C ASN A 607 -4.73 10.72 -19.43
N VAL A 608 -4.79 10.27 -20.68
CA VAL A 608 -5.25 8.92 -21.02
C VAL A 608 -4.05 8.02 -21.24
N LYS A 609 -4.06 6.86 -20.59
CA LYS A 609 -3.15 5.75 -20.85
C LYS A 609 -3.92 4.54 -21.37
N ARG A 610 -3.18 3.60 -21.96
CA ARG A 610 -3.68 2.26 -22.28
C ARG A 610 -2.74 1.18 -21.76
N VAL A 611 -3.34 0.06 -21.36
CA VAL A 611 -2.63 -1.20 -21.11
C VAL A 611 -3.18 -2.29 -22.01
N THR A 612 -2.34 -3.27 -22.35
CA THR A 612 -2.73 -4.42 -23.17
C THR A 612 -2.61 -5.70 -22.36
N TRP A 613 -3.68 -6.50 -22.36
CA TRP A 613 -3.68 -7.86 -21.85
C TRP A 613 -3.64 -8.85 -23.03
N PRO A 614 -2.73 -9.86 -23.01
CA PRO A 614 -2.41 -10.68 -24.17
C PRO A 614 -3.42 -11.84 -24.37
N GLY A 615 -4.67 -11.50 -24.67
CA GLY A 615 -5.72 -12.45 -25.03
C GLY A 615 -7.12 -11.82 -25.20
N PRO A 616 -8.17 -12.63 -25.41
CA PRO A 616 -9.54 -12.17 -25.62
C PRO A 616 -10.26 -11.63 -24.36
N LEU A 617 -11.21 -10.72 -24.53
CA LEU A 617 -11.88 -10.00 -23.43
C LEU A 617 -12.50 -10.96 -22.40
N THR A 618 -13.11 -12.06 -22.85
CA THR A 618 -13.70 -13.06 -21.96
C THR A 618 -12.67 -13.66 -20.99
N GLU A 619 -11.47 -13.99 -21.47
CA GLU A 619 -10.42 -14.57 -20.62
C GLU A 619 -9.85 -13.52 -19.65
N PHE A 620 -9.68 -12.26 -20.09
CA PHE A 620 -9.33 -11.15 -19.20
C PHE A 620 -10.31 -11.07 -18.02
N LEU A 621 -11.61 -10.99 -18.30
CA LEU A 621 -12.66 -10.85 -17.29
C LEU A 621 -12.68 -12.03 -16.31
N GLN A 622 -12.60 -13.27 -16.82
CA GLN A 622 -12.59 -14.47 -16.00
C GLN A 622 -11.32 -14.61 -15.14
N SER A 623 -10.17 -14.11 -15.61
CA SER A 623 -8.88 -14.21 -14.92
C SER A 623 -8.84 -13.50 -13.56
N TRP A 624 -9.80 -12.61 -13.28
CA TRP A 624 -9.95 -11.91 -12.01
C TRP A 624 -10.81 -12.68 -11.00
N PHE A 625 -11.46 -13.76 -11.40
CA PHE A 625 -12.37 -14.54 -10.55
C PHE A 625 -11.96 -16.02 -10.51
N THR A 626 -10.65 -16.27 -10.46
CA THR A 626 -10.09 -17.61 -10.25
C THR A 626 -10.36 -18.14 -8.84
N GLU A 627 -10.50 -17.23 -7.87
CA GLU A 627 -10.96 -17.49 -6.52
C GLU A 627 -12.42 -17.02 -6.37
N PRO A 628 -13.20 -17.57 -5.41
CA PRO A 628 -14.54 -17.09 -5.12
C PRO A 628 -14.56 -15.58 -4.84
N GLY A 629 -15.57 -14.89 -5.38
CA GLY A 629 -15.73 -13.45 -5.17
C GLY A 629 -16.18 -13.13 -3.74
N VAL A 630 -15.99 -11.87 -3.36
CA VAL A 630 -16.47 -11.33 -2.08
C VAL A 630 -17.79 -10.62 -2.31
N PRO A 631 -18.90 -11.03 -1.69
CA PRO A 631 -20.17 -10.30 -1.82
C PRO A 631 -20.01 -8.82 -1.49
N THR A 632 -20.48 -7.94 -2.37
CA THR A 632 -20.51 -6.50 -2.08
C THR A 632 -21.67 -6.20 -1.13
N ARG A 633 -21.48 -5.20 -0.27
CA ARG A 633 -22.54 -4.71 0.61
C ARG A 633 -23.48 -3.74 -0.10
#